data_AF-Q396D2-F1
#
_entry.id   AF-Q396D2-F1
#
_cell.length_a   1.000
_cell.length_b   1.000
_cell.length_c   1.000
_cell.angle_alpha   90.00
_cell.angle_beta   90.00
_cell.angle_gamma   90.00
#
_symmetry.space_group_name_H-M   'P 1'
#
loop_
_entity.id
_entity.type
_entity.pdbx_description
1 polymer ?
#
loop_
_entity_poly.entity_id
_entity_poly.type
_entity_poly.pdbx_seq_one_letter_code
_entity_poly.pdbx_strand_id
1 'polypeptide(L)'
;MTHFGRAMYELNIDTLCANSSSARERVERAHQTRQDRLVKELRLRGISTVNDANVYAPSFIAAYNTHFAKPSKSDFNAHRPLRDDENLNMVLT
;
A
#
# COMPACT_ATOMS: atom_id res chain seq x y z
N MET A 1 19.65 14.07 2.80
CA MET A 1 18.38 13.47 3.26
C MET A 1 17.36 13.63 2.14
N THR A 2 16.64 12.57 1.75
CA THR A 2 15.61 12.65 0.70
C THR A 2 14.33 13.29 1.25
N HIS A 3 13.45 13.83 0.39
CA HIS A 3 12.12 14.33 0.80
C HIS A 3 11.35 13.27 1.61
N PHE A 4 11.39 12.03 1.14
CA PHE A 4 10.80 10.89 1.85
C PHE A 4 11.41 10.67 3.25
N GLY A 5 12.75 10.70 3.38
CA GLY A 5 13.42 10.50 4.67
C GLY A 5 13.09 11.60 5.67
N ARG A 6 13.00 12.85 5.21
CA ARG A 6 12.54 13.99 6.03
C ARG A 6 11.10 13.77 6.50
N ALA A 7 10.20 13.40 5.59
CA ALA A 7 8.79 13.17 5.89
C ALA A 7 8.59 12.08 6.95
N MET A 8 9.29 10.96 6.81
CA MET A 8 9.24 9.86 7.78
C MET A 8 9.75 10.30 9.16
N TYR A 9 10.83 11.08 9.21
CA TYR A 9 11.35 11.63 10.46
C TYR A 9 10.34 12.57 11.15
N GLU A 10 9.71 13.49 10.39
CA GLU A 10 8.70 14.42 10.94
C GLU A 10 7.46 13.69 11.48
N LEU A 11 7.09 12.55 10.88
CA LEU A 11 6.00 11.70 11.34
C LEU A 11 6.42 10.70 12.44
N ASN A 12 7.66 10.77 12.92
CA ASN A 12 8.22 9.82 13.88
C ASN A 12 8.04 8.35 13.40
N ILE A 13 8.32 8.11 12.12
CA ILE A 13 8.28 6.80 11.47
C ILE A 13 9.71 6.33 11.19
N ASP A 14 10.14 5.28 11.87
CA ASP A 14 11.43 4.66 11.61
C ASP A 14 11.39 3.87 10.31
N THR A 15 12.27 4.25 9.37
CA THR A 15 12.41 3.52 8.11
C THR A 15 13.38 2.36 8.30
N LEU A 16 12.85 1.14 8.29
CA LEU A 16 13.65 -0.08 8.35
C LEU A 16 13.95 -0.58 6.93
N CYS A 17 15.22 -0.49 6.51
CA CYS A 17 15.64 -1.05 5.24
C CYS A 17 15.62 -2.59 5.30
N ALA A 18 14.88 -3.20 4.37
CA ALA A 18 14.88 -4.65 4.17
C ALA A 18 16.21 -5.10 3.56
N ASN A 19 17.25 -5.19 4.40
CA ASN A 19 18.60 -5.59 3.99
C ASN A 19 18.71 -7.11 3.72
N SER A 20 17.61 -7.86 3.86
CA SER A 20 17.55 -9.30 3.59
C SER A 20 16.46 -9.64 2.58
N SER A 21 16.72 -10.67 1.75
CA SER A 21 15.79 -11.15 0.71
C SER A 21 14.43 -11.58 1.27
N SER A 22 14.40 -12.17 2.47
CA SER A 22 13.19 -12.70 3.11
C SER A 22 12.10 -11.64 3.35
N ALA A 23 12.49 -10.40 3.71
CA ALA A 23 11.56 -9.29 3.88
C ALA A 23 11.00 -8.79 2.54
N ARG A 24 11.83 -8.78 1.49
CA ARG A 24 11.46 -8.31 0.15
C ARG A 24 10.58 -9.30 -0.62
N GLU A 25 10.89 -10.59 -0.55
CA GLU A 25 10.21 -11.63 -1.33
C GLU A 25 8.69 -11.70 -1.16
N ARG A 26 8.16 -11.36 0.03
CA ARG A 26 6.71 -11.36 0.27
C ARG A 26 6.03 -10.24 -0.49
N VAL A 27 6.62 -9.05 -0.46
CA VAL A 27 6.14 -7.85 -1.14
C VAL A 27 6.19 -8.07 -2.65
N GLU A 28 7.30 -8.61 -3.17
CA GLU A 28 7.45 -8.88 -4.61
C GLU A 28 6.42 -9.90 -5.13
N ARG A 29 6.19 -11.03 -4.42
CA ARG A 29 5.15 -12.02 -4.83
C ARG A 29 3.75 -11.40 -4.86
N ALA A 30 3.42 -10.57 -3.87
CA ALA A 30 2.14 -9.89 -3.82
C ALA A 30 1.99 -8.89 -4.96
N HIS A 31 3.04 -8.11 -5.26
CA HIS A 31 3.04 -7.17 -6.38
C HIS A 31 2.90 -7.87 -7.73
N GLN A 32 3.64 -8.95 -7.96
CA GLN A 32 3.56 -9.72 -9.20
C GLN A 32 2.14 -10.24 -9.45
N THR A 33 1.52 -10.82 -8.42
CA THR A 33 0.15 -11.34 -8.52
C THR A 33 -0.86 -10.22 -8.77
N ARG A 34 -0.69 -9.09 -8.09
CA ARG A 34 -1.61 -7.94 -8.22
C ARG A 34 -1.49 -7.27 -9.58
N GLN A 35 -0.28 -7.02 -10.07
CA GLN A 35 -0.05 -6.34 -11.34
C GLN A 35 -0.49 -7.21 -12.54
N ASP A 36 -0.26 -8.53 -12.49
CA ASP A 36 -0.74 -9.44 -13.54
C ASP A 36 -2.28 -9.49 -13.61
N ARG A 37 -2.95 -9.59 -12.45
CA ARG A 37 -4.40 -9.73 -12.40
C ARG A 37 -5.15 -8.42 -12.65
N LEU A 38 -4.70 -7.31 -12.05
CA LEU A 38 -5.38 -6.02 -12.17
C LEU A 38 -5.50 -5.61 -13.63
N VAL A 39 -4.42 -5.73 -14.41
CA VAL A 39 -4.42 -5.38 -15.85
C VAL A 39 -5.46 -6.22 -16.62
N LYS A 40 -5.56 -7.52 -16.32
CA LYS A 40 -6.54 -8.42 -16.96
C LYS A 40 -7.97 -8.04 -16.57
N GLU A 41 -8.21 -7.76 -15.29
CA GLU A 41 -9.54 -7.39 -14.79
C GLU A 41 -10.03 -6.05 -15.36
N LEU A 42 -9.14 -5.06 -15.51
CA LEU A 42 -9.44 -3.79 -16.17
C LEU A 42 -9.78 -4.02 -17.65
N ARG A 43 -8.99 -4.84 -18.35
CA ARG A 43 -9.22 -5.18 -19.77
C ARG A 43 -10.54 -5.90 -19.98
N LEU A 44 -10.89 -6.86 -19.12
CA LEU A 44 -12.17 -7.58 -19.18
C LEU A 44 -13.39 -6.67 -18.99
N ARG A 45 -13.23 -5.56 -18.25
CA ARG A 45 -14.27 -4.56 -18.01
C ARG A 45 -14.24 -3.39 -18.99
N GLY A 46 -13.30 -3.38 -19.94
CA GLY A 46 -13.12 -2.27 -20.88
C GLY A 46 -12.68 -0.96 -20.21
N ILE A 47 -12.10 -1.01 -19.01
CA ILE A 47 -11.67 0.18 -18.28
C ILE A 47 -10.35 0.69 -18.86
N SER A 48 -10.34 1.95 -19.30
CA SER A 48 -9.18 2.61 -19.88
C SER A 48 -8.83 3.96 -19.24
N THR A 49 -9.61 4.41 -18.25
CA THR A 49 -9.37 5.68 -17.54
C THR A 49 -8.96 5.45 -16.09
N VAL A 50 -8.15 6.36 -15.56
CA VAL A 50 -7.73 6.34 -14.14
C VAL A 50 -8.94 6.50 -13.22
N ASN A 51 -9.91 7.32 -13.60
CA ASN A 51 -11.12 7.55 -12.81
C ASN A 51 -11.93 6.26 -12.64
N ASP A 52 -12.20 5.55 -13.74
CA ASP A 52 -12.97 4.31 -13.69
C ASP A 52 -12.19 3.19 -12.99
N ALA A 53 -10.85 3.17 -13.14
CA ALA A 53 -9.99 2.25 -12.40
C ALA A 53 -10.06 2.50 -10.89
N ASN A 54 -10.08 3.76 -10.45
CA ASN A 54 -10.21 4.12 -9.04
C ASN A 54 -11.59 3.74 -8.49
N VAL A 55 -12.66 3.91 -9.27
CA VAL A 55 -14.01 3.43 -8.91
C VAL A 55 -14.04 1.91 -8.77
N TYR A 56 -13.30 1.19 -9.62
CA TYR A 56 -13.23 -0.28 -9.58
C TYR A 56 -12.30 -0.83 -8.47
N ALA A 57 -11.31 -0.07 -8.03
CA ALA A 57 -10.27 -0.53 -7.11
C ALA A 57 -10.79 -1.20 -5.82
N PRO A 58 -11.81 -0.68 -5.11
CA PRO A 58 -12.34 -1.33 -3.90
C PRO A 58 -12.87 -2.75 -4.17
N SER A 59 -13.59 -2.94 -5.28
CA SER A 59 -14.13 -4.24 -5.69
C SER A 59 -13.02 -5.24 -6.03
N PHE A 60 -11.99 -4.78 -6.74
CA PHE A 60 -10.82 -5.59 -7.02
C PHE A 60 -10.06 -5.99 -5.75
N ILE A 61 -9.86 -5.05 -4.82
CA ILE A 61 -9.17 -5.31 -3.55
C ILE A 61 -9.93 -6.34 -2.73
N ALA A 62 -11.26 -6.23 -2.64
CA ALA A 62 -12.10 -7.20 -1.94
C ALA A 62 -11.94 -8.61 -2.54
N ALA A 63 -12.09 -8.74 -3.87
CA ALA A 63 -11.93 -10.02 -4.56
C ALA A 63 -10.51 -10.60 -4.40
N TYR A 64 -9.47 -9.77 -4.53
CA TYR A 64 -8.09 -10.18 -4.32
C TYR A 64 -7.85 -10.69 -2.90
N ASN A 65 -8.35 -9.97 -1.89
CA ASN A 65 -8.15 -10.32 -0.50
C ASN A 65 -8.85 -11.62 -0.11
N THR A 66 -10.01 -11.94 -0.69
CA THR A 66 -10.67 -13.25 -0.50
C THR A 66 -9.75 -14.43 -0.82
N HIS A 67 -8.86 -14.28 -1.81
CA HIS A 67 -7.97 -15.36 -2.23
C HIS A 67 -6.58 -15.31 -1.59
N PHE A 68 -6.06 -14.12 -1.32
CA PHE A 68 -4.63 -13.94 -1.00
C PHE A 68 -4.37 -13.24 0.33
N ALA A 69 -5.38 -12.67 0.98
CA ALA A 69 -5.17 -12.05 2.29
C ALA A 69 -4.78 -13.12 3.30
N LYS A 70 -3.86 -12.76 4.19
CA LYS A 70 -3.53 -13.55 5.36
C LYS A 70 -4.00 -12.76 6.58
N PRO A 71 -4.70 -13.39 7.53
CA PRO A 71 -5.04 -12.73 8.77
C PRO A 71 -3.76 -12.32 9.49
N SER A 72 -3.83 -11.21 10.22
CA SER A 72 -2.73 -10.80 11.09
C SER A 72 -2.49 -11.87 12.15
N LYS A 73 -1.24 -12.00 12.60
CA LYS A 73 -0.92 -12.89 13.72
C LYS A 73 -1.50 -12.40 15.05
N SER A 74 -1.77 -11.09 15.13
CA SER A 74 -2.32 -10.41 16.30
C SER A 74 -3.36 -9.40 15.83
N ASP A 75 -4.44 -9.26 16.59
CA ASP A 75 -5.49 -8.27 16.36
C ASP A 75 -5.18 -6.92 17.04
N PHE A 76 -4.01 -6.80 17.68
CA PHE A 76 -3.58 -5.57 18.31
C PHE A 76 -3.35 -4.46 17.28
N ASN A 77 -4.10 -3.37 17.42
CA ASN A 77 -3.96 -2.19 16.61
C ASN A 77 -2.92 -1.25 17.21
N ALA A 78 -1.75 -1.16 16.58
CA ALA A 78 -0.66 -0.26 16.97
C ALA A 78 -0.70 1.11 16.26
N HIS A 79 -1.75 1.41 15.48
CA HIS A 79 -1.88 2.69 14.79
C HIS A 79 -2.17 3.80 15.79
N ARG A 80 -1.57 4.98 15.55
CA ARG A 80 -1.88 6.22 16.27
C ARG A 80 -2.66 7.17 15.36
N PRO A 81 -3.53 8.02 15.89
CA PRO A 81 -4.07 9.13 15.13
C PRO A 81 -2.96 10.12 14.73
N LEU A 82 -3.23 10.92 13.69
CA LEU A 82 -2.43 12.09 13.38
C LEU A 82 -2.54 13.08 14.54
N ARG A 83 -1.42 13.65 14.97
CA ARG A 83 -1.42 14.64 16.04
C ARG A 83 -1.77 16.02 15.47
N ASP A 84 -2.30 16.90 16.32
CA ASP A 84 -2.70 18.25 15.92
C ASP A 84 -1.52 19.12 15.46
N ASP A 85 -0.30 18.79 15.90
CA ASP A 85 0.95 19.45 15.51
C ASP A 85 1.55 18.92 14.19
N GLU A 86 0.95 17.90 13.56
CA GLU A 86 1.43 17.29 12.32
C GLU A 86 0.63 17.75 11.09
N ASN A 87 1.28 18.37 10.12
CA ASN A 87 0.65 18.81 8.87
C ASN A 87 1.14 18.01 7.66
N LEU A 88 0.33 17.05 7.21
CA LEU A 88 0.69 16.15 6.09
C LEU A 88 1.00 16.88 4.78
N ASN A 89 0.35 18.01 4.50
CA ASN A 89 0.61 18.78 3.28
C ASN A 89 2.02 19.40 3.31
N MET A 90 2.49 19.83 4.48
CA MET A 90 3.85 20.35 4.64
C MET A 90 4.90 19.24 4.69
N VAL A 91 4.55 18.12 5.31
CA VAL A 91 5.44 16.96 5.51
C VAL A 91 5.71 16.22 4.18
N LEU A 92 4.71 16.11 3.31
CA LEU A 92 4.78 15.31 2.07
C LEU A 92 5.09 16.13 0.80
N THR A 93 5.44 17.41 0.94
CA THR A 93 5.89 18.29 -0.17
C THR A 93 7.41 18.29 -0.29
#